data_AF-A0ABD2HXM5-F1
#
_entry.id   AF-A0ABD2HXM5-F1
#
_cell.length_a   1.000
_cell.length_b   1.000
_cell.length_c   1.000
_cell.angle_alpha   90.00
_cell.angle_beta   90.00
_cell.angle_gamma   90.00
#
_symmetry.space_group_name_H-M   'P 1'
#
loop_
_entity.id
_entity.type
_entity.pdbx_description
1 polymer ?
#
loop_
_entity_poly.entity_id
_entity_poly.type
_entity_poly.pdbx_seq_one_letter_code
_entity_poly.pdbx_strand_id
1 'polypeptide(L)'
;MFCDRSVGHRGADIPDATRIAKKFAGFPAIGPLSKNQNKTIRRMLRQAEKEAEVILHPRRRLLKKLAIRLFDSGTLSKIEVQRILGVAPAYEVRPRSTRANLYLSDDGEEEFDASD
;
A
#
# COMPACT_ATOMS: atom_id res chain seq x y z
N MET A 1 -6.00 15.40 26.59
CA MET A 1 -5.94 16.56 25.67
C MET A 1 -5.04 16.14 24.50
N PHE A 2 -5.24 16.64 23.27
CA PHE A 2 -4.56 16.23 22.02
C PHE A 2 -5.20 15.08 21.22
N CYS A 3 -6.40 15.36 20.71
CA CYS A 3 -6.78 15.01 19.33
C CYS A 3 -7.17 16.33 18.67
N ASP A 4 -6.17 17.15 18.33
CA ASP A 4 -6.41 18.41 17.65
C ASP A 4 -7.06 18.11 16.31
N ARG A 5 -8.32 18.51 16.18
CA ARG A 5 -9.11 18.47 14.95
C ARG A 5 -8.39 19.33 13.91
N SER A 6 -7.46 18.76 13.15
CA SER A 6 -6.75 19.51 12.12
C SER A 6 -7.72 19.88 10.98
N VAL A 7 -7.67 21.17 10.60
CA VAL A 7 -8.64 21.86 9.74
C VAL A 7 -8.34 21.63 8.23
N GLY A 8 -7.25 20.93 7.89
CA GLY A 8 -6.70 20.91 6.53
C GLY A 8 -7.15 19.81 5.57
N HIS A 9 -7.58 18.63 6.03
CA HIS A 9 -7.80 17.45 5.14
C HIS A 9 -9.25 17.24 4.67
N ARG A 10 -10.16 18.20 4.92
CA ARG A 10 -11.59 18.01 4.59
C ARG A 10 -11.93 18.29 3.11
N GLY A 11 -11.04 18.95 2.37
CA GLY A 11 -11.38 19.56 1.07
C GLY A 11 -11.76 18.57 -0.03
N ALA A 12 -10.96 17.53 -0.26
CA ALA A 12 -11.15 16.57 -1.35
C ALA A 12 -11.48 15.15 -0.87
N ASP A 13 -10.86 14.69 0.21
CA ASP A 13 -10.97 13.30 0.68
C ASP A 13 -12.38 12.95 1.16
N ILE A 14 -13.06 13.88 1.84
CA ILE A 14 -14.42 13.65 2.36
C ILE A 14 -15.44 13.56 1.23
N PRO A 15 -15.48 14.49 0.24
CA PRO A 15 -16.33 14.34 -0.94
C PRO A 15 -16.08 13.02 -1.69
N ASP A 16 -14.83 12.62 -1.89
CA ASP A 16 -14.49 11.38 -2.59
C ASP A 16 -14.90 10.14 -1.81
N ALA A 17 -14.59 10.09 -0.52
CA ALA A 17 -15.04 9.00 0.35
C ALA A 17 -16.57 8.91 0.39
N THR A 18 -17.26 10.05 0.40
CA THR A 18 -18.73 10.12 0.34
C THR A 18 -19.26 9.58 -1.00
N ARG A 19 -18.63 9.94 -2.12
CA ARG A 19 -18.98 9.45 -3.45
C ARG A 19 -18.79 7.93 -3.56
N ILE A 20 -17.69 7.40 -3.04
CA ILE A 20 -17.42 5.95 -2.99
C ILE A 20 -18.46 5.25 -2.10
N ALA A 21 -18.75 5.80 -0.92
CA ALA A 21 -19.75 5.23 -0.02
C ALA A 21 -21.15 5.21 -0.65
N LYS A 22 -21.55 6.28 -1.36
CA LYS A 22 -22.81 6.33 -2.13
C LYS A 22 -22.86 5.23 -3.18
N LYS A 23 -21.79 5.07 -3.97
CA LYS A 23 -21.69 4.02 -5.00
C LYS A 23 -21.82 2.62 -4.39
N PHE A 24 -21.12 2.36 -3.29
CA PHE A 24 -21.15 1.07 -2.60
C PHE A 24 -22.53 0.75 -2.00
N ALA A 25 -23.22 1.75 -1.47
CA ALA A 25 -24.57 1.60 -0.93
C ALA A 25 -25.67 1.59 -2.00
N GLY A 26 -25.34 1.72 -3.29
CA GLY A 26 -26.32 1.80 -4.38
C GLY A 26 -27.15 3.09 -4.37
N PHE A 27 -26.64 4.16 -3.76
CA PHE A 27 -27.34 5.44 -3.65
C PHE A 27 -26.99 6.38 -4.82
N PRO A 28 -27.90 7.30 -5.18
CA PRO A 28 -27.62 8.27 -6.25
C PRO A 28 -26.38 9.11 -5.92
N ALA A 29 -25.45 9.16 -6.88
CA ALA A 29 -24.21 9.90 -6.74
C ALA A 29 -24.45 11.42 -6.64
N ILE A 30 -25.39 11.90 -7.45
CA ILE A 30 -25.81 13.30 -7.56
C ILE A 30 -27.24 13.44 -7.01
N GLY A 31 -27.52 14.54 -6.31
CA GLY A 31 -28.83 14.83 -5.74
C GLY A 31 -28.93 14.57 -4.24
N PRO A 32 -30.04 15.04 -3.61
CA PRO A 32 -30.24 14.93 -2.18
C PRO A 32 -30.52 13.50 -1.75
N LEU A 33 -29.81 13.05 -0.71
CA LEU A 33 -30.09 11.78 -0.06
C LEU A 33 -31.21 11.95 0.99
N SER A 34 -32.02 10.91 1.16
CA SER A 34 -32.95 10.85 2.30
C SER A 34 -32.19 10.88 3.63
N LYS A 35 -32.88 11.22 4.74
CA LYS A 35 -32.30 11.23 6.08
C LYS A 35 -31.68 9.87 6.45
N ASN A 36 -32.33 8.77 6.07
CA ASN A 36 -31.85 7.41 6.33
C ASN A 36 -30.59 7.08 5.52
N GLN A 37 -30.58 7.42 4.23
CA GLN A 37 -29.40 7.24 3.38
C GLN A 37 -28.20 8.04 3.90
N ASN A 38 -28.41 9.29 4.31
CA ASN A 38 -27.36 10.11 4.95
C ASN A 38 -26.83 9.47 6.23
N LYS A 39 -27.70 8.89 7.06
CA LYS A 39 -27.30 8.17 8.28
C LYS A 39 -26.45 6.94 7.95
N THR A 40 -26.82 6.17 6.93
CA THR A 40 -26.06 5.01 6.45
C THR A 40 -24.68 5.42 5.96
N ILE A 41 -24.58 6.44 5.11
CA ILE A 41 -23.30 6.95 4.61
C ILE A 41 -22.40 7.42 5.75
N ARG A 42 -22.93 8.17 6.72
CA ARG A 42 -22.16 8.58 7.91
C ARG A 42 -21.64 7.39 8.71
N ARG A 43 -22.44 6.32 8.85
CA ARG A 43 -22.01 5.11 9.55
C ARG A 43 -20.86 4.42 8.81
N MET A 44 -20.94 4.32 7.49
CA MET A 44 -19.89 3.73 6.65
C MET A 44 -18.58 4.52 6.75
N LEU A 45 -18.64 5.86 6.64
CA LEU A 45 -17.46 6.71 6.72
C LEU A 45 -16.78 6.63 8.09
N ARG A 46 -17.56 6.65 9.18
CA ARG A 46 -17.02 6.50 10.54
C ARG A 46 -16.39 5.13 10.77
N GLN A 47 -16.98 4.08 10.19
CA GLN A 47 -16.43 2.73 10.29
C GLN A 47 -15.07 2.66 9.57
N ALA A 48 -14.98 3.21 8.35
CA ALA A 48 -13.74 3.26 7.58
C ALA A 48 -12.67 4.12 8.28
N GLU A 49 -13.05 5.25 8.87
CA GLU A 49 -12.14 6.10 9.66
C GLU A 49 -11.56 5.32 10.86
N LYS A 50 -12.42 4.60 11.60
CA LYS A 50 -11.99 3.77 12.73
C LYS A 50 -11.07 2.63 12.30
N GLU A 51 -11.34 1.98 11.18
CA GLU A 51 -10.46 0.95 10.62
C GLU A 51 -9.11 1.52 10.20
N ALA A 52 -9.10 2.70 9.58
CA ALA A 52 -7.87 3.41 9.25
C ALA A 52 -7.08 3.76 10.53
N GLU A 53 -7.72 4.25 11.59
CA GLU A 53 -7.06 4.50 12.88
C GLU A 53 -6.43 3.24 13.46
N VAL A 54 -7.12 2.10 13.43
CA VAL A 54 -6.59 0.81 13.90
C VAL A 54 -5.35 0.38 13.09
N ILE A 55 -5.32 0.65 11.79
CA ILE A 55 -4.19 0.33 10.90
C ILE A 55 -3.01 1.29 11.13
N LEU A 56 -3.29 2.58 11.33
CA LEU A 56 -2.29 3.63 11.41
C LEU A 56 -1.68 3.76 12.81
N HIS A 57 -2.46 3.52 13.87
CA HIS A 57 -2.02 3.71 15.25
C HIS A 57 -0.77 2.87 15.62
N PRO A 58 -0.69 1.56 15.32
CA PRO A 58 0.52 0.77 15.56
C PRO A 58 1.72 1.24 14.73
N ARG A 59 1.46 1.89 13.58
CA ARG A 59 2.47 2.36 12.64
C ARG A 59 2.88 3.82 12.87
N ARG A 60 2.40 4.48 13.93
CA ARG A 60 2.64 5.90 14.22
C ARG A 60 4.13 6.29 14.19
N ARG A 61 5.02 5.45 14.70
CA ARG A 61 6.47 5.68 14.68
C ARG A 61 7.03 5.69 13.25
N LEU A 62 6.55 4.78 12.39
CA LEU A 62 6.97 4.70 10.98
C LEU A 62 6.41 5.86 10.17
N LEU A 63 5.15 6.22 10.40
CA LEU A 63 4.52 7.39 9.78
C LEU A 63 5.25 8.69 10.14
N LYS A 64 5.68 8.84 11.40
CA LYS A 64 6.49 9.99 11.82
C LYS A 64 7.84 10.03 11.10
N LYS A 65 8.50 8.88 10.90
CA LYS A 65 9.74 8.80 10.13
C LYS A 65 9.53 9.18 8.66
N LEU A 66 8.43 8.71 8.05
CA LEU A 66 8.05 9.09 6.68
C LEU A 66 7.81 10.59 6.58
N ALA A 67 7.06 11.18 7.51
CA ALA A 67 6.75 12.61 7.50
C ALA A 67 8.01 13.47 7.64
N ILE A 68 8.92 13.12 8.56
CA ILE A 68 10.21 13.82 8.72
C ILE A 68 11.02 13.73 7.43
N ARG A 69 11.16 12.52 6.86
CA ARG A 69 11.92 12.34 5.63
C ARG A 69 11.32 13.10 4.46
N LEU A 70 9.99 13.07 4.28
CA LEU A 70 9.29 13.81 3.24
C LEU A 70 9.47 15.32 3.41
N PHE A 71 9.46 15.81 4.64
CA PHE A 71 9.71 17.22 4.94
C PHE A 71 11.13 17.62 4.56
N ASP A 72 12.12 16.79 4.88
CA ASP A 72 13.53 17.07 4.61
C ASP A 72 13.88 16.97 3.11
N SER A 73 13.35 15.98 2.39
CA SER A 73 13.70 15.71 0.99
C SER A 73 12.72 16.31 -0.03
N GLY A 74 11.58 16.83 0.41
CA GLY A 74 10.47 17.33 -0.43
C GLY A 74 9.71 16.23 -1.20
N THR A 75 10.36 15.10 -1.51
CA THR A 75 9.76 13.95 -2.22
C THR A 75 10.33 12.63 -1.68
N LEU A 76 9.56 11.54 -1.78
CA LEU A 76 10.01 10.20 -1.44
C LEU A 76 9.75 9.25 -2.59
N SER A 77 10.76 8.46 -2.97
CA SER A 77 10.60 7.37 -3.92
C SER A 77 9.87 6.18 -3.28
N LYS A 78 9.25 5.35 -4.12
CA LYS A 78 8.59 4.10 -3.69
C LYS A 78 9.52 3.19 -2.87
N ILE A 79 10.80 3.10 -3.26
CA ILE A 79 11.81 2.28 -2.60
C ILE A 79 12.11 2.81 -1.19
N GLU A 80 12.20 4.13 -1.02
CA GLU A 80 12.43 4.75 0.28
C GLU A 80 11.25 4.55 1.22
N VAL A 81 10.03 4.68 0.72
CA VAL A 81 8.81 4.40 1.49
C VAL A 81 8.79 2.95 1.96
N GLN A 82 9.05 1.98 1.06
CA GLN A 82 9.10 0.56 1.40
C GLN A 82 10.17 0.27 2.46
N ARG A 83 11.37 0.84 2.30
CA ARG A 83 12.47 0.71 3.25
C ARG A 83 12.08 1.23 4.64
N ILE A 84 11.44 2.40 4.72
CA ILE A 84 11.02 2.99 6.00
C ILE A 84 9.90 2.18 6.64
N LEU A 85 8.97 1.65 5.84
CA LEU A 85 7.90 0.78 6.31
C LEU A 85 8.37 -0.63 6.70
N GLY A 86 9.64 -0.97 6.44
CA GLY A 86 10.18 -2.31 6.68
C GLY A 86 9.57 -3.37 5.75
N VAL A 87 9.00 -2.94 4.63
CA VAL A 87 8.48 -3.82 3.59
C VAL A 87 9.65 -4.13 2.67
N ALA A 88 10.01 -5.41 2.55
CA ALA A 88 11.03 -5.81 1.59
C ALA A 88 10.66 -5.24 0.21
N PRO A 89 11.60 -4.60 -0.51
CA PRO A 89 11.31 -4.22 -1.89
C PRO A 89 10.88 -5.49 -2.59
N ALA A 90 9.66 -5.51 -3.13
CA ALA A 90 9.26 -6.54 -4.06
C ALA A 90 10.29 -6.42 -5.18
N TYR A 91 11.28 -7.32 -5.18
CA TYR A 91 12.26 -7.38 -6.23
C TYR A 91 11.41 -7.57 -7.50
N GLU A 92 11.35 -6.54 -8.34
CA GLU A 92 10.90 -6.72 -9.70
C GLU A 92 11.85 -7.76 -10.24
N VAL A 93 11.35 -8.99 -10.37
CA VAL A 93 12.03 -10.06 -11.08
C VAL A 93 12.21 -9.50 -12.47
N ARG A 94 13.36 -8.84 -12.71
CA ARG A 94 13.78 -8.50 -14.06
C ARG A 94 13.69 -9.82 -14.82
N PRO A 95 12.98 -9.90 -15.96
CA PRO A 95 13.03 -11.09 -16.78
C PRO A 95 14.52 -11.36 -17.01
N ARG A 96 15.05 -12.43 -16.41
CA ARG A 96 16.43 -12.84 -16.64
C ARG A 96 16.53 -12.99 -18.14
N SER A 97 17.37 -12.16 -18.77
CA SER A 97 17.76 -12.37 -20.14
C SER A 97 18.15 -13.83 -20.30
N THR A 98 17.62 -14.43 -21.36
CA THR A 98 17.76 -15.80 -21.84
C THR A 98 19.20 -16.15 -22.22
N ARG A 99 20.19 -15.89 -21.36
CA ARG A 99 21.61 -16.06 -21.72
C ARG A 99 22.55 -16.30 -20.54
N ALA A 100 22.12 -17.15 -19.61
CA ALA A 100 23.02 -17.75 -18.63
C ALA A 100 22.85 -19.27 -18.62
N ASN A 101 22.87 -19.90 -19.81
CA ASN A 101 23.36 -21.26 -19.92
C ASN A 101 24.88 -21.17 -19.74
N LEU A 102 25.30 -21.24 -18.49
CA LEU A 102 26.70 -21.51 -18.14
C LEU A 102 27.11 -22.81 -18.82
N TYR A 103 28.22 -22.73 -19.52
CA TYR A 103 28.93 -23.83 -20.15
C TYR A 103 29.08 -25.00 -19.18
N LEU A 104 28.45 -26.14 -19.50
CA LEU A 104 28.95 -27.45 -19.09
C LEU A 104 29.84 -27.92 -20.24
N SER A 105 31.09 -27.49 -20.18
CA SER A 105 32.20 -28.11 -20.89
C SER A 105 33.23 -28.33 -19.80
N ASP A 106 33.31 -29.55 -19.29
CA ASP A 106 34.55 -30.07 -18.73
C ASP A 106 34.54 -31.57 -19.00
N ASP A 107 35.32 -31.89 -20.04
CA ASP A 107 35.93 -33.17 -20.29
C ASP A 107 36.55 -33.71 -18.99
N GLY A 108 36.24 -34.96 -18.64
CA GLY A 108 36.67 -35.55 -17.39
C GLY A 108 36.54 -37.06 -17.37
N GLU A 109 37.23 -37.67 -18.35
CA GLU A 109 37.80 -39.02 -18.36
C GLU A 109 36.92 -40.28 -18.20
N GLU A 110 37.41 -41.27 -18.93
CA GLU A 110 37.04 -42.68 -19.01
C GLU A 110 37.19 -43.41 -17.65
N GLU A 111 36.95 -44.73 -17.73
CA GLU A 111 37.18 -45.80 -16.74
C GLU A 111 35.91 -46.26 -15.99
N PHE A 112 35.52 -47.54 -15.95
CA PHE A 112 36.13 -48.79 -16.39
C PHE A 112 35.01 -49.86 -16.45
N ASP A 113 35.20 -50.86 -17.30
CA ASP A 113 34.38 -52.05 -17.43
C ASP A 113 34.21 -52.79 -16.09
N ALA A 114 33.00 -53.18 -15.73
CA ALA A 114 32.73 -54.09 -14.62
C ALA A 114 31.68 -55.11 -15.06
N SER A 115 32.19 -56.29 -15.42
CA SER A 115 31.46 -57.48 -15.81
C SER A 115 30.53 -57.99 -14.71
N ASP A 116 29.30 -58.30 -15.08
CA ASP A 116 28.63 -59.61 -14.89
C ASP A 116 27.44 -59.73 -15.86
#